data_AF-A0A9P1R9J7-F1
#
_entry.id   AF-A0A9P1R9J7-F1
#
_cell.length_a   1.000
_cell.length_b   1.000
_cell.length_c   1.000
_cell.angle_alpha   90.00
_cell.angle_beta   90.00
_cell.angle_gamma   90.00
#
_symmetry.space_group_name_H-M   'P 1'
#
loop_
_entity.id
_entity.type
_entity.pdbx_description
1 polymer ?
#
loop_
_entity_poly.entity_id
_entity_poly.type
_entity_poly.pdbx_seq_one_letter_code
_entity_poly.pdbx_strand_id
1 'polypeptide(L)' 'MARFIVEFETASGVALEPLYTGKLLLALREAVESGAVAHGSRLVALHSGGLQGRRALQERLLALL' A
#
# COMPACT_ATOMS: atom_id res chain seq x y z
N MET A 1 -4.07 2.39 7.86
CA MET A 1 -3.60 1.30 6.99
C MET A 1 -4.71 0.70 6.12
N ALA A 2 -5.80 0.15 6.70
CA ALA A 2 -6.90 -0.43 5.91
C ALA A 2 -7.49 0.55 4.87
N ARG A 3 -7.83 1.77 5.32
CA ARG A 3 -8.27 2.86 4.42
C ARG A 3 -7.27 3.18 3.30
N PHE A 4 -5.97 3.29 3.62
CA PHE A 4 -4.94 3.53 2.60
C PHE A 4 -4.91 2.43 1.54
N ILE A 5 -4.99 1.17 1.95
CA ILE A 5 -4.99 0.04 1.01
C ILE A 5 -6.17 0.16 0.05
N VAL A 6 -7.37 0.50 0.54
CA VAL A 6 -8.56 0.67 -0.30
C VAL A 6 -8.45 1.87 -1.22
N GLU A 7 -7.99 3.01 -0.73
CA GLU A 7 -7.76 4.21 -1.53
C GLU A 7 -6.75 3.94 -2.65
N PHE A 8 -5.63 3.29 -2.31
CA PHE A 8 -4.59 2.92 -3.26
C PHE A 8 -5.10 1.94 -4.31
N GLU A 9 -5.80 0.89 -3.90
CA GLU A 9 -6.39 -0.11 -4.80
C GLU A 9 -7.42 0.51 -5.74
N THR A 10 -8.25 1.42 -5.23
CA THR A 10 -9.25 2.15 -6.02
C THR A 10 -8.58 3.05 -7.05
N ALA A 11 -7.51 3.75 -6.66
CA ALA A 11 -6.83 4.69 -7.55
C ALA A 11 -5.92 4.01 -8.58
N SER A 12 -5.31 2.87 -8.24
CA SER A 12 -4.27 2.22 -9.07
C SER A 12 -4.71 0.93 -9.75
N GLY A 13 -5.75 0.25 -9.25
CA GLY A 13 -6.13 -1.10 -9.66
C GLY A 13 -5.17 -2.20 -9.18
N VAL A 14 -4.15 -1.88 -8.37
CA VAL A 14 -3.16 -2.85 -7.89
C VAL A 14 -3.49 -3.30 -6.47
N ALA A 15 -3.86 -4.57 -6.32
CA ALA A 15 -4.15 -5.19 -5.03
C ALA A 15 -2.90 -5.29 -4.14
N LEU A 16 -3.04 -5.01 -2.85
CA LEU A 16 -1.96 -5.05 -1.86
C LEU A 16 -2.18 -6.11 -0.79
N GLU A 17 -1.10 -6.74 -0.37
CA GLU A 17 -1.05 -7.53 0.87
C GLU A 17 -0.72 -6.59 2.07
N PRO A 18 -1.47 -6.63 3.18
CA PRO A 18 -1.36 -5.67 4.28
C PRO A 18 -0.09 -5.77 5.17
N LEU A 19 0.61 -6.91 5.21
CA LEU A 19 1.84 -7.06 6.00
C LEU A 19 3.05 -6.41 5.33
N TYR A 20 3.20 -6.53 4.02
CA TYR A 20 4.40 -6.12 3.29
C TYR A 20 4.11 -5.01 2.29
N THR A 21 3.44 -5.31 1.18
CA THR A 21 3.25 -4.35 0.08
C THR A 21 2.40 -3.14 0.50
N GLY A 22 1.41 -3.34 1.37
CA GLY A 22 0.62 -2.27 1.99
C GLY A 22 1.44 -1.34 2.86
N LYS A 23 2.34 -1.88 3.69
CA LYS A 23 3.23 -1.07 4.55
C LYS A 23 4.28 -0.35 3.73
N LEU A 24 4.85 -1.02 2.73
CA LEU A 24 5.84 -0.42 1.84
C LEU A 24 5.28 0.83 1.16
N LEU A 25 4.10 0.72 0.56
CA LEU A 25 3.50 1.84 -0.18
C LEU A 25 2.97 2.93 0.76
N LEU A 26 2.52 2.57 1.97
CA LEU A 26 2.13 3.54 2.98
C LEU A 26 3.34 4.37 3.43
N ALA A 27 4.45 3.71 3.77
CA ALA A 27 5.69 4.39 4.16
C ALA A 27 6.27 5.22 3.00
N LEU A 28 6.16 4.75 1.77
CA LEU A 28 6.57 5.52 0.59
C LEU A 28 5.73 6.79 0.43
N ARG A 29 4.40 6.70 0.61
CA ARG A 29 3.52 7.88 0.58
C ARG A 29 3.94 8.90 1.65
N GLU A 30 4.15 8.44 2.89
CA GLU A 30 4.59 9.28 4.01
C GLU A 30 5.97 9.92 3.73
N ALA A 31 6.90 9.19 3.11
CA ALA A 31 8.21 9.72 2.72
C ALA A 31 8.11 10.78 1.61
N VAL A 32 7.17 10.64 0.68
CA VAL A 32 6.91 11.65 -0.36
C VAL A 32 6.23 12.89 0.25
N GLU A 33 5.20 12.70 1.06
CA GLU A 33 4.44 13.80 1.69
C GLU A 33 5.28 14.61 2.68
N SER A 34 6.20 13.97 3.39
CA SER A 34 7.13 14.64 4.31
C SER A 34 8.31 15.33 3.61
N GLY A 35 8.46 15.17 2.29
CA GLY A 35 9.60 15.70 1.53
C GLY A 35 10.91 14.94 1.74
N ALA A 36 10.88 13.76 2.38
CA ALA A 36 12.04 12.88 2.48
C ALA A 36 12.50 12.34 1.11
N VAL A 37 11.58 12.33 0.13
CA VAL A 37 11.89 12.14 -1.29
C VAL A 37 11.90 13.49 -2.00
N ALA A 38 13.02 13.83 -2.65
CA ALA A 38 13.14 15.10 -3.37
C ALA A 38 12.13 15.21 -4.52
N HIS A 39 11.53 16.39 -4.69
CA HIS A 39 10.61 16.66 -5.81
C HIS A 39 11.29 16.40 -7.17
N GLY A 40 10.56 15.78 -8.10
CA GLY A 40 11.08 15.39 -9.42
C GLY A 40 11.85 14.06 -9.43
N SER A 41 12.01 13.39 -8.29
CA SER A 41 12.60 12.05 -8.24
C SER A 41 11.75 11.03 -9.01
N ARG A 42 12.41 10.13 -9.74
CA ARG A 42 11.77 8.95 -10.34
C ARG A 42 11.93 7.77 -9.40
N LEU A 43 10.82 7.22 -8.93
CA LEU A 43 10.79 6.08 -8.00
C LEU A 43 10.34 4.81 -8.71
N VAL A 44 10.88 3.67 -8.27
CA VAL A 44 10.42 2.34 -8.66
C VAL A 44 10.09 1.58 -7.38
N ALA A 45 8.81 1.27 -7.18
CA ALA A 45 8.36 0.41 -6.10
C ALA A 45 8.16 -1.02 -6.64
N LEU A 46 8.87 -1.99 -6.05
CA LEU A 46 8.71 -3.40 -6.42
C LEU A 46 7.56 -4.03 -5.64
N HIS A 47 6.47 -4.34 -6.33
CA HIS A 47 5.38 -5.14 -5.76
C HIS A 47 5.76 -6.63 -5.77
N SER A 48 6.30 -7.13 -4.65
CA SER A 48 6.80 -8.51 -4.54
C SER A 48 5.72 -9.61 -4.42
N GLY A 49 4.43 -9.25 -4.38
CA GLY A 49 3.32 -10.19 -4.32
C GLY A 49 2.78 -10.38 -2.91
N GLY A 50 2.49 -11.61 -2.51
CA GLY A 50 1.99 -11.93 -1.16
C GLY A 50 0.47 -12.02 -1.02
N LEU A 51 -0.30 -11.80 -2.10
CA LEU A 51 -1.77 -11.77 -2.07
C LEU A 51 -2.40 -13.04 -1.49
N GLN A 52 -1.70 -14.17 -1.48
CA GLN A 52 -2.14 -15.36 -0.75
C GLN A 52 -2.36 -15.12 0.75
N GLY A 53 -1.53 -14.28 1.40
CA GLY A 53 -1.67 -13.90 2.80
C GLY A 53 -2.83 -12.94 3.05
N ARG A 54 -3.20 -12.13 2.05
CA ARG A 54 -4.35 -11.21 2.14
C ARG A 54 -5.66 -11.96 2.38
N ARG A 55 -5.83 -13.15 1.79
CA ARG A 55 -7.08 -13.92 1.94
C ARG A 55 -7.45 -14.20 3.39
N ALA A 56 -6.46 -14.46 4.25
CA ALA A 56 -6.69 -14.70 5.68
C ALA A 56 -7.07 -13.44 6.46
N LEU A 57 -6.79 -12.26 5.92
CA LEU A 57 -7.02 -10.96 6.54
C LEU A 57 -8.13 -10.16 5.85
N GLN A 58 -8.69 -10.65 4.75
CA GLN A 58 -9.64 -9.93 3.89
C GLN A 58 -10.86 -9.45 4.68
N GLU A 59 -11.52 -10.34 5.43
CA GLU A 59 -12.70 -9.99 6.22
C GLU A 59 -12.38 -8.94 7.29
N ARG A 60 -11.24 -9.09 7.98
CA ARG A 60 -10.77 -8.12 8.97
C ARG A 60 -10.44 -6.77 8.33
N LEU A 61 -9.89 -6.77 7.11
CA LEU A 61 -9.56 -5.54 6.41
C LEU A 61 -10.82 -4.77 6.03
N LEU A 62 -11.85 -5.47 5.55
CA LEU A 62 -13.15 -4.89 5.22
C LEU A 62 -13.89 -4.37 6.46
N ALA A 63 -13.77 -5.07 7.60
CA ALA A 63 -14.39 -4.65 8.86
C ALA A 63 -13.74 -3.39 9.50
N LEU A 64 -12.60 -2.92 8.98
CA LEU A 64 -11.88 -1.75 9.46
C LEU A 64 -12.10 -0.49 8.60
N LEU A 65 -13.01 -0.57 7.63
CA LEU A 65 -13.42 0.53 6.76
C LEU A 65 -14.74 1.12 7.26
#